data_AF-A0A2E2TNV6-F1
#
_entry.id   AF-A0A2E2TNV6-F1
#
_cell.length_a   1.000
_cell.length_b   1.000
_cell.length_c   1.000
_cell.angle_alpha   90.00
_cell.angle_beta   90.00
_cell.angle_gamma   90.00
#
_symmetry.space_group_name_H-M   'P 1'
#
loop_
_entity.id
_entity.type
_entity.pdbx_description
1 polymer ?
#
loop_
_entity_poly.entity_id
_entity_poly.type
_entity_poly.pdbx_seq_one_letter_code
_entity_poly.pdbx_strand_id
1 'polypeptide(L)'
;MKKNIKTEGQNLKPHITLIVMIMFCMSCQETMLTKEFTSDLELIVAIQNLENKVIISKNSLPEESKIAIKTTYRGNYISKSELAPELGYQVDLRKHKGRQVANKSVAYFDIDGRMLIVDDDFKAKKGGRGGKKGMSNRGALEDCFDFVYPFTLVMPDVSEIKIADIEGWDLVKAWYEVNPEEEERPIFVFPVNILIEEIEMTINDEDEFKAVAEGCKNSKGRDGKRGDCFEEVYPFTLTMPDSTHVTLESDDDRAVVKAWHDAYPEAKEKGVYVFPMNILLDGIEMKISNERELKAIAEGCKNGKD
;
A
#
# COMPACT_ATOMS: atom_id res chain seq x y z
N MET A 1 -41.62 -104.07 -30.22
CA MET A 1 -41.76 -103.18 -29.05
C MET A 1 -42.46 -101.92 -29.54
N LYS A 2 -43.72 -101.71 -29.12
CA LYS A 2 -44.25 -100.54 -28.36
C LYS A 2 -43.86 -99.18 -28.98
N LYS A 3 -44.70 -98.16 -29.15
CA LYS A 3 -46.13 -97.80 -29.00
C LYS A 3 -46.11 -96.33 -29.51
N ASN A 4 -46.81 -95.92 -30.57
CA ASN A 4 -48.18 -95.39 -30.57
C ASN A 4 -48.41 -94.19 -29.60
N ILE A 5 -49.16 -93.19 -30.11
CA ILE A 5 -49.98 -92.16 -29.41
C ILE A 5 -49.33 -90.75 -29.37
N LYS A 6 -49.85 -89.74 -30.11
CA LYS A 6 -51.00 -88.82 -29.81
C LYS A 6 -50.60 -87.84 -28.67
N THR A 7 -50.90 -86.53 -28.63
CA THR A 7 -52.09 -85.76 -29.05
C THR A 7 -51.80 -84.26 -28.77
N GLU A 8 -52.50 -83.35 -29.47
CA GLU A 8 -53.19 -82.13 -28.97
C GLU A 8 -52.58 -81.17 -27.93
N GLY A 9 -52.88 -79.88 -28.12
CA GLY A 9 -52.85 -78.88 -27.03
C GLY A 9 -52.59 -77.45 -27.54
N GLN A 10 -53.53 -76.84 -28.27
CA GLN A 10 -54.45 -75.81 -27.76
C GLN A 10 -53.90 -74.36 -27.80
N ASN A 11 -54.66 -73.53 -28.53
CA ASN A 11 -54.59 -72.07 -28.54
C ASN A 11 -54.83 -71.48 -27.14
N LEU A 12 -53.93 -70.61 -26.68
CA LEU A 12 -54.25 -69.55 -25.74
C LEU A 12 -53.88 -68.19 -26.37
N LYS A 13 -54.89 -67.42 -26.78
CA LYS A 13 -54.88 -65.95 -26.71
C LYS A 13 -55.42 -65.56 -25.32
N PRO A 14 -55.41 -64.29 -24.89
CA PRO A 14 -54.65 -63.09 -25.28
C PRO A 14 -53.94 -62.52 -24.03
N HIS A 15 -53.34 -61.33 -24.09
CA HIS A 15 -53.55 -60.23 -23.10
C HIS A 15 -52.57 -59.10 -23.42
N ILE A 16 -53.12 -58.01 -23.94
CA ILE A 16 -52.44 -56.73 -24.12
C ILE A 16 -52.35 -56.10 -22.72
N THR A 17 -51.17 -56.15 -22.12
CA THR A 17 -50.86 -55.40 -20.89
C THR A 17 -50.31 -54.02 -21.27
N LEU A 18 -51.12 -53.00 -21.01
CA LEU A 18 -50.76 -51.60 -21.07
C LEU A 18 -49.70 -51.30 -19.98
N ILE A 19 -48.44 -51.24 -20.39
CA ILE A 19 -47.34 -50.78 -19.53
C ILE A 19 -47.40 -49.25 -19.45
N VAL A 20 -47.97 -48.73 -18.36
CA VAL A 20 -47.84 -47.31 -18.01
C VAL A 20 -46.40 -47.10 -17.54
N MET A 21 -45.56 -46.62 -18.47
CA MET A 21 -44.20 -46.19 -18.19
C MET A 21 -44.27 -44.87 -17.41
N ILE A 22 -44.27 -44.94 -16.08
CA ILE A 22 -44.04 -43.76 -15.23
C ILE A 22 -42.58 -43.36 -15.42
N MET A 23 -42.35 -42.45 -16.36
CA MET A 23 -41.08 -41.77 -16.55
C MET A 23 -40.85 -40.87 -15.34
N PHE A 24 -40.20 -41.42 -14.31
CA PHE A 24 -39.63 -40.64 -13.21
C PHE A 24 -38.53 -39.77 -13.81
N CYS A 25 -38.87 -38.57 -14.24
CA CYS A 25 -37.90 -37.51 -14.44
C CYS A 25 -37.32 -37.19 -13.06
N MET A 26 -36.20 -37.82 -12.71
CA MET A 26 -35.30 -37.26 -11.71
C MET A 26 -34.78 -35.95 -12.28
N SER A 27 -35.52 -34.88 -12.02
CA SER A 27 -34.99 -33.53 -11.99
C SER A 27 -33.88 -33.53 -10.96
N CYS A 28 -32.62 -33.59 -11.40
CA CYS A 28 -31.54 -33.00 -10.64
C CYS A 28 -31.81 -31.49 -10.60
N GLN A 29 -32.62 -31.06 -9.64
CA GLN A 29 -32.47 -29.73 -9.10
C GLN A 29 -31.14 -29.78 -8.37
N GLU A 30 -30.05 -29.44 -9.05
CA GLU A 30 -28.91 -28.85 -8.35
C GLU A 30 -29.46 -27.58 -7.71
N THR A 31 -29.95 -27.71 -6.49
CA THR A 31 -30.00 -26.59 -5.57
C THR A 31 -28.54 -26.22 -5.33
N MET A 32 -28.00 -25.40 -6.23
CA MET A 32 -26.87 -24.52 -5.95
C MET A 32 -27.26 -23.78 -4.68
N LEU A 33 -26.76 -24.26 -3.55
CA LEU A 33 -26.92 -23.60 -2.28
C LEU A 33 -26.10 -22.31 -2.42
N THR A 34 -26.73 -21.23 -2.90
CA THR A 34 -26.12 -19.90 -2.89
C THR A 34 -25.73 -19.65 -1.46
N LYS A 35 -24.43 -19.73 -1.16
CA LYS A 35 -23.92 -19.43 0.18
C LYS A 35 -24.19 -17.96 0.39
N GLU A 36 -25.30 -17.64 1.04
CA GLU A 36 -25.64 -16.25 1.35
C GLU A 36 -24.67 -15.76 2.42
N PHE A 37 -23.77 -14.88 2.01
CA PHE A 37 -22.90 -14.15 2.94
C PHE A 37 -23.70 -13.04 3.59
N THR A 38 -23.68 -12.97 4.92
CA THR A 38 -24.48 -11.99 5.66
C THR A 38 -23.77 -10.66 5.88
N SER A 39 -22.47 -10.60 5.55
CA SER A 39 -21.67 -9.37 5.57
C SER A 39 -20.49 -9.43 4.60
N ASP A 40 -20.02 -8.26 4.18
CA ASP A 40 -18.81 -8.11 3.35
C ASP A 40 -17.59 -8.75 4.02
N LEU A 41 -17.48 -8.70 5.35
CA LEU A 41 -16.37 -9.31 6.07
C LEU A 41 -16.37 -10.84 5.94
N GLU A 42 -17.54 -11.49 6.04
CA GLU A 42 -17.64 -12.94 5.85
C GLU A 42 -17.20 -13.35 4.45
N LEU A 43 -17.59 -12.57 3.44
CA LEU A 43 -17.19 -12.81 2.06
C LEU A 43 -15.68 -12.56 1.86
N ILE A 44 -15.13 -11.47 2.40
CA ILE A 44 -13.67 -11.20 2.36
C ILE A 44 -12.89 -12.36 2.98
N VAL A 45 -13.30 -12.83 4.16
CA VAL A 45 -12.63 -13.95 4.85
C VAL A 45 -12.75 -15.24 4.03
N ALA A 46 -13.87 -15.46 3.35
CA ALA A 46 -14.03 -16.60 2.45
C ALA A 46 -13.11 -16.50 1.22
N ILE A 47 -13.01 -15.32 0.59
CA ILE A 47 -12.09 -15.07 -0.53
C ILE A 47 -10.63 -15.27 -0.11
N GLN A 48 -10.23 -14.75 1.05
CA GLN A 48 -8.86 -14.84 1.57
C GLN A 48 -8.40 -16.28 1.82
N ASN A 49 -9.29 -17.11 2.36
CA ASN A 49 -8.97 -18.50 2.71
C ASN A 49 -9.17 -19.47 1.54
N LEU A 50 -9.62 -18.99 0.38
CA LEU A 50 -9.78 -19.85 -0.79
C LEU A 50 -8.42 -20.15 -1.42
N GLU A 51 -8.04 -21.42 -1.46
CA GLU A 51 -6.75 -21.86 -2.01
C GLU A 51 -6.72 -21.83 -3.55
N ASN A 52 -7.83 -22.18 -4.20
CA ASN A 52 -7.93 -22.31 -5.66
C ASN A 52 -8.33 -21.01 -6.36
N LYS A 53 -7.70 -19.89 -5.98
CA LYS A 53 -7.85 -18.63 -6.71
C LYS A 53 -7.14 -18.72 -8.06
N VAL A 54 -7.73 -18.11 -9.07
CA VAL A 54 -7.20 -18.09 -10.44
C VAL A 54 -6.71 -16.68 -10.75
N ILE A 55 -5.45 -16.55 -11.13
CA ILE A 55 -4.90 -15.29 -11.63
C ILE A 55 -5.60 -14.93 -12.94
N ILE A 56 -6.11 -13.70 -13.03
CA ILE A 56 -6.78 -13.17 -14.20
C ILE A 56 -6.14 -11.88 -14.67
N SER A 57 -6.35 -11.52 -15.94
CA SER A 57 -6.00 -10.18 -16.43
C SER A 57 -6.82 -9.11 -15.71
N LYS A 58 -6.21 -7.97 -15.39
CA LYS A 58 -6.91 -6.78 -14.88
C LYS A 58 -8.08 -6.35 -15.78
N ASN A 59 -7.98 -6.63 -17.09
CA ASN A 59 -9.02 -6.28 -18.06
C ASN A 59 -10.29 -7.13 -17.88
N SER A 60 -10.16 -8.31 -17.28
CA SER A 60 -11.27 -9.22 -16.96
C SER A 60 -12.01 -8.85 -15.67
N LEU A 61 -11.53 -7.86 -14.91
CA LEU A 61 -12.28 -7.33 -13.77
C LEU A 61 -13.58 -6.65 -14.24
N PRO A 62 -14.66 -6.68 -13.44
CA PRO A 62 -15.85 -5.88 -13.70
C PRO A 62 -15.52 -4.37 -13.79
N GLU A 63 -16.24 -3.65 -14.64
CA GLU A 63 -16.03 -2.19 -14.82
C GLU A 63 -16.28 -1.42 -13.52
N GLU A 64 -17.28 -1.84 -12.73
CA GLU A 64 -17.55 -1.26 -11.42
C GLU A 64 -16.33 -1.35 -10.49
N SER A 65 -15.64 -2.49 -10.48
CA SER A 65 -14.43 -2.68 -9.68
C SER A 65 -13.30 -1.76 -10.14
N LYS A 66 -13.07 -1.63 -11.46
CA LYS A 66 -12.05 -0.73 -12.02
C LYS A 66 -12.32 0.72 -11.65
N ILE A 67 -13.59 1.15 -11.72
CA ILE A 67 -14.01 2.50 -11.32
C ILE A 67 -13.74 2.71 -9.83
N ALA A 68 -14.16 1.77 -8.98
CA ALA A 68 -13.99 1.86 -7.54
C ALA A 68 -12.51 1.88 -7.12
N ILE A 69 -11.63 1.13 -7.80
CA ILE A 69 -10.18 1.21 -7.59
C ILE A 69 -9.66 2.60 -7.94
N LYS A 70 -10.01 3.13 -9.12
CA LYS A 70 -9.55 4.44 -9.59
C LYS A 70 -10.00 5.58 -8.66
N THR A 71 -11.20 5.49 -8.09
CA THR A 71 -11.76 6.54 -7.23
C THR A 71 -11.27 6.44 -5.79
N THR A 72 -11.25 5.24 -5.21
CA THR A 72 -10.93 5.00 -3.79
C THR A 72 -9.43 4.88 -3.54
N TYR A 73 -8.69 4.27 -4.47
CA TYR A 73 -7.26 3.98 -4.35
C TYR A 73 -6.42 4.86 -5.28
N ARG A 74 -6.70 6.17 -5.29
CA ARG A 74 -5.90 7.16 -6.05
C ARG A 74 -4.41 7.00 -5.74
N GLY A 75 -3.56 7.13 -6.75
CA GLY A 75 -2.12 6.92 -6.57
C GLY A 75 -1.70 5.44 -6.55
N ASN A 76 -2.62 4.48 -6.74
CA ASN A 76 -2.30 3.06 -6.85
C ASN A 76 -2.45 2.54 -8.27
N TYR A 77 -1.75 1.45 -8.57
CA TYR A 77 -1.93 0.62 -9.75
C TYR A 77 -2.18 -0.84 -9.35
N ILE A 78 -2.81 -1.61 -10.23
CA ILE A 78 -3.06 -3.04 -10.03
C ILE A 78 -1.78 -3.80 -10.33
N SER A 79 -1.28 -4.58 -9.36
CA SER A 79 -0.14 -5.48 -9.54
C SER A 79 -0.56 -6.94 -9.74
N LYS A 80 -1.67 -7.37 -9.13
CA LYS A 80 -2.21 -8.73 -9.30
C LYS A 80 -3.74 -8.70 -9.24
N SER A 81 -4.40 -9.55 -10.01
CA SER A 81 -5.85 -9.76 -9.94
C SER A 81 -6.13 -11.25 -9.90
N GLU A 82 -6.90 -11.66 -8.89
CA GLU A 82 -7.25 -13.06 -8.66
C GLU A 82 -8.78 -13.20 -8.59
N LEU A 83 -9.33 -14.14 -9.36
CA LEU A 83 -10.70 -14.59 -9.25
C LEU A 83 -10.77 -15.70 -8.20
N ALA A 84 -11.60 -15.51 -7.18
CA ALA A 84 -12.06 -16.56 -6.29
C ALA A 84 -13.39 -17.10 -6.86
N PRO A 85 -13.41 -18.31 -7.47
CA PRO A 85 -14.60 -18.84 -8.11
C PRO A 85 -15.83 -18.75 -7.20
N GLU A 86 -16.93 -18.24 -7.75
CA GLU A 86 -18.23 -18.05 -7.06
C GLU A 86 -18.25 -17.04 -5.91
N LEU A 87 -17.09 -16.53 -5.47
CA LEU A 87 -16.99 -15.60 -4.35
C LEU A 87 -16.75 -14.15 -4.80
N GLY A 88 -15.85 -13.94 -5.76
CA GLY A 88 -15.49 -12.60 -6.23
C GLY A 88 -14.01 -12.46 -6.53
N TYR A 89 -13.43 -11.32 -6.20
CA TYR A 89 -12.08 -10.96 -6.61
C TYR A 89 -11.22 -10.47 -5.45
N GLN A 90 -9.95 -10.85 -5.48
CA GLN A 90 -8.89 -10.24 -4.69
C GLN A 90 -7.97 -9.47 -5.65
N VAL A 91 -7.75 -8.18 -5.38
CA VAL A 91 -6.95 -7.30 -6.22
C VAL A 91 -5.83 -6.69 -5.40
N ASP A 92 -4.60 -7.04 -5.75
CA ASP A 92 -3.42 -6.45 -5.14
C ASP A 92 -3.08 -5.15 -5.85
N LEU A 93 -2.90 -4.11 -5.04
CA LEU A 93 -2.63 -2.74 -5.46
C LEU A 93 -1.29 -2.28 -4.90
N ARG A 94 -0.56 -1.47 -5.67
CA ARG A 94 0.68 -0.82 -5.22
C ARG A 94 0.64 0.67 -5.48
N LYS A 95 1.22 1.46 -4.58
CA LYS A 95 1.37 2.91 -4.78
C LYS A 95 2.47 3.23 -5.79
N HIS A 96 2.25 4.26 -6.61
CA HIS A 96 3.23 4.78 -7.57
C HIS A 96 3.82 6.15 -7.15
N LYS A 97 3.50 6.64 -5.96
CA LYS A 97 4.02 7.93 -5.50
C LYS A 97 4.12 8.04 -3.98
N GLY A 98 4.89 9.04 -3.58
CA GLY A 98 5.05 9.46 -2.20
C GLY A 98 5.77 8.49 -1.30
N ARG A 99 5.70 8.77 -0.01
CA ARG A 99 6.33 7.98 1.06
C ARG A 99 6.04 6.49 1.00
N GLN A 100 4.82 6.14 0.61
CA GLN A 100 4.35 4.76 0.61
C GLN A 100 4.49 4.10 -0.77
N VAL A 101 5.27 4.67 -1.68
CA VAL A 101 5.57 4.11 -3.00
C VAL A 101 5.91 2.62 -2.90
N ALA A 102 5.41 1.86 -3.87
CA ALA A 102 5.50 0.40 -3.98
C ALA A 102 4.87 -0.42 -2.84
N ASN A 103 4.33 0.20 -1.77
CA ASN A 103 3.63 -0.53 -0.71
C ASN A 103 2.40 -1.23 -1.26
N LYS A 104 2.23 -2.50 -0.86
CA LYS A 104 1.10 -3.34 -1.21
C LYS A 104 -0.12 -2.96 -0.36
N SER A 105 -1.27 -2.90 -1.01
CA SER A 105 -2.60 -2.93 -0.39
C SER A 105 -3.48 -3.92 -1.15
N VAL A 106 -4.57 -4.37 -0.53
CA VAL A 106 -5.46 -5.36 -1.13
C VAL A 106 -6.88 -4.82 -1.10
N ALA A 107 -7.57 -4.91 -2.24
CA ALA A 107 -8.99 -4.62 -2.39
C ALA A 107 -9.74 -5.92 -2.70
N TYR A 108 -10.96 -6.04 -2.19
CA TYR A 108 -11.82 -7.19 -2.39
C TYR A 108 -13.12 -6.75 -3.05
N PHE A 109 -13.64 -7.58 -3.94
CA PHE A 109 -14.89 -7.33 -4.67
C PHE A 109 -15.73 -8.60 -4.66
N ASP A 110 -17.06 -8.48 -4.64
CA ASP A 110 -17.93 -9.62 -4.94
C ASP A 110 -17.89 -9.98 -6.42
N ILE A 111 -18.59 -11.06 -6.77
CA ILE A 111 -18.62 -11.58 -8.15
C ILE A 111 -19.20 -10.60 -9.16
N ASP A 112 -20.09 -9.69 -8.72
CA ASP A 112 -20.71 -8.65 -9.54
C ASP A 112 -19.80 -7.41 -9.68
N GLY A 113 -18.76 -7.30 -8.85
CA GLY A 113 -17.74 -6.27 -8.92
C GLY A 113 -17.91 -5.12 -7.94
N ARG A 114 -18.87 -5.22 -7.01
CA ARG A 114 -19.04 -4.25 -5.93
C ARG A 114 -17.91 -4.43 -4.91
N MET A 115 -17.33 -3.30 -4.49
CA MET A 115 -16.26 -3.29 -3.49
C MET A 115 -16.76 -3.77 -2.13
N LEU A 116 -16.03 -4.71 -1.53
CA LEU A 116 -16.30 -5.23 -0.19
C LEU A 116 -15.58 -4.40 0.87
N ILE A 117 -16.33 -3.94 1.87
CA ILE A 117 -15.82 -3.04 2.91
C ILE A 117 -15.79 -3.78 4.25
N VAL A 118 -14.69 -3.64 5.00
CA VAL A 118 -14.62 -4.12 6.38
C VAL A 118 -15.26 -3.08 7.29
N ASP A 119 -16.42 -3.38 7.86
CA ASP A 119 -17.06 -2.53 8.87
C ASP A 119 -16.11 -2.25 10.05
N ASP A 120 -16.00 -0.97 10.41
CA ASP A 120 -15.05 -0.49 11.44
C ASP A 120 -15.32 -1.09 12.84
N ASP A 121 -16.55 -1.55 13.11
CA ASP A 121 -16.93 -2.17 14.39
C ASP A 121 -16.27 -3.55 14.65
N PHE A 122 -15.82 -4.24 13.59
CA PHE A 122 -15.15 -5.55 13.74
C PHE A 122 -13.68 -5.43 14.16
N LYS A 123 -13.02 -4.30 13.81
CA LYS A 123 -11.63 -4.02 14.22
C LYS A 123 -11.50 -3.75 15.72
N ALA A 124 -12.55 -3.23 16.35
CA ALA A 124 -12.58 -2.95 17.78
C ALA A 124 -12.62 -4.22 18.67
N LYS A 125 -13.13 -5.35 18.15
CA LYS A 125 -13.36 -6.58 18.95
C LYS A 125 -12.19 -7.56 18.96
N LYS A 126 -11.20 -7.43 18.07
CA LYS A 126 -10.07 -8.39 17.94
C LYS A 126 -8.76 -7.97 18.64
N GLY A 127 -8.87 -7.14 19.69
CA GLY A 127 -7.89 -7.11 20.78
C GLY A 127 -6.72 -6.15 20.62
N GLY A 128 -6.38 -5.52 21.75
CA GLY A 128 -5.15 -4.75 21.97
C GLY A 128 -5.42 -3.27 22.22
N ARG A 129 -5.22 -2.83 23.47
CA ARG A 129 -5.04 -1.41 23.80
C ARG A 129 -3.89 -0.85 22.97
N GLY A 130 -4.20 -0.26 21.82
CA GLY A 130 -3.22 0.26 20.89
C GLY A 130 -3.89 1.05 19.76
N GLY A 131 -4.14 2.34 20.02
CA GLY A 131 -4.33 3.38 19.01
C GLY A 131 -5.42 3.17 17.95
N LYS A 132 -6.51 3.93 18.07
CA LYS A 132 -7.45 4.25 16.98
C LYS A 132 -6.70 4.41 15.64
N LYS A 133 -6.86 3.47 14.71
CA LYS A 133 -6.69 3.71 13.28
C LYS A 133 -7.95 3.21 12.58
N GLY A 134 -9.01 4.02 12.73
CA GLY A 134 -10.21 3.93 11.91
C GLY A 134 -9.82 4.02 10.45
N MET A 135 -10.49 3.23 9.62
CA MET A 135 -10.27 3.17 8.18
C MET A 135 -11.30 4.04 7.46
N SER A 136 -11.67 5.15 8.08
CA SER A 136 -12.40 6.25 7.49
C SER A 136 -11.37 7.29 7.03
N ASN A 137 -11.25 7.50 5.72
CA ASN A 137 -10.33 8.43 5.04
C ASN A 137 -8.83 8.12 5.11
N ARG A 138 -8.41 6.92 4.70
CA ARG A 138 -7.00 6.66 4.29
C ARG A 138 -6.66 7.12 2.87
N GLY A 139 -7.56 7.85 2.22
CA GLY A 139 -7.24 8.62 1.02
C GLY A 139 -6.74 9.99 1.46
N ALA A 140 -5.46 10.27 1.21
CA ALA A 140 -4.78 11.56 1.48
C ALA A 140 -4.41 11.86 2.95
N LEU A 141 -3.63 10.99 3.60
CA LEU A 141 -2.43 11.58 4.22
C LEU A 141 -1.63 12.06 3.02
N GLU A 142 -1.58 13.37 2.82
CA GLU A 142 -0.84 14.00 1.74
C GLU A 142 0.57 13.40 1.74
N ASP A 143 1.00 12.92 0.58
CA ASP A 143 2.38 12.45 0.46
C ASP A 143 3.24 13.71 0.67
N CYS A 144 3.90 13.81 1.82
CA CYS A 144 4.73 14.94 2.25
C CYS A 144 5.91 15.25 1.31
N PHE A 145 6.16 14.36 0.35
CA PHE A 145 7.11 14.51 -0.72
C PHE A 145 6.63 13.78 -1.97
N ASP A 146 7.08 14.24 -3.13
CA ASP A 146 6.96 13.56 -4.41
C ASP A 146 8.34 13.23 -4.98
N PHE A 147 8.42 12.37 -6.00
CA PHE A 147 9.67 12.06 -6.69
C PHE A 147 9.94 13.07 -7.80
N VAL A 148 11.19 13.49 -7.92
CA VAL A 148 11.68 14.22 -9.10
C VAL A 148 12.13 13.19 -10.13
N TYR A 149 11.56 13.28 -11.33
CA TYR A 149 11.93 12.42 -12.44
C TYR A 149 13.19 12.94 -13.16
N PRO A 150 14.00 12.06 -13.76
CA PRO A 150 13.84 10.60 -13.80
C PRO A 150 14.52 9.88 -12.61
N PHE A 151 14.04 8.68 -12.28
CA PHE A 151 14.71 7.75 -11.37
C PHE A 151 14.62 6.31 -11.91
N THR A 152 15.39 5.38 -11.33
CA THR A 152 15.40 3.97 -11.76
C THR A 152 14.95 3.06 -10.63
N LEU A 153 14.17 2.04 -10.99
CA LEU A 153 13.74 0.95 -10.13
C LEU A 153 14.40 -0.35 -10.56
N VAL A 154 14.87 -1.14 -9.60
CA VAL A 154 15.26 -2.54 -9.78
C VAL A 154 14.07 -3.41 -9.44
N MET A 155 13.64 -4.24 -10.38
CA MET A 155 12.57 -5.21 -10.21
C MET A 155 13.07 -6.47 -9.47
N PRO A 156 12.18 -7.31 -8.92
CA PRO A 156 12.58 -8.56 -8.25
C PRO A 156 13.47 -9.51 -9.06
N ASP A 157 13.32 -9.51 -10.40
CA ASP A 157 14.17 -10.28 -11.32
C ASP A 157 15.52 -9.61 -11.62
N VAL A 158 15.87 -8.54 -10.91
CA VAL A 158 17.08 -7.72 -11.09
C VAL A 158 17.06 -6.90 -12.39
N SER A 159 15.97 -6.89 -13.15
CA SER A 159 15.82 -5.98 -14.29
C SER A 159 15.63 -4.53 -13.83
N GLU A 160 16.12 -3.58 -14.62
CA GLU A 160 15.99 -2.16 -14.32
C GLU A 160 14.91 -1.49 -15.19
N ILE A 161 14.06 -0.69 -14.56
CA ILE A 161 13.07 0.14 -15.22
C ILE A 161 13.35 1.61 -14.88
N LYS A 162 13.66 2.40 -15.92
CA LYS A 162 13.78 3.86 -15.79
C LYS A 162 12.41 4.50 -15.84
N ILE A 163 12.06 5.22 -14.79
CA ILE A 163 10.84 6.01 -14.69
C ILE A 163 11.15 7.44 -15.14
N ALA A 164 10.83 7.75 -16.40
CA ALA A 164 11.13 9.05 -17.00
C ALA A 164 10.14 10.15 -16.58
N ASP A 165 8.91 9.77 -16.25
CA ASP A 165 7.79 10.61 -15.87
C ASP A 165 6.68 9.74 -15.23
N ILE A 166 5.50 10.30 -15.04
CA ILE A 166 4.34 9.58 -14.48
C ILE A 166 3.88 8.38 -15.34
N GLU A 167 4.04 8.45 -16.67
CA GLU A 167 3.69 7.37 -17.60
C GLU A 167 4.71 6.23 -17.53
N GLY A 168 5.95 6.50 -17.09
CA GLY A 168 6.97 5.48 -16.82
C GLY A 168 6.50 4.36 -15.88
N TRP A 169 5.52 4.62 -15.00
CA TRP A 169 4.88 3.59 -14.17
C TRP A 169 4.09 2.54 -14.95
N ASP A 170 3.68 2.82 -16.19
CA ASP A 170 3.05 1.82 -17.06
C ASP A 170 4.01 0.66 -17.38
N LEU A 171 5.32 0.90 -17.40
CA LEU A 171 6.33 -0.15 -17.55
C LEU A 171 6.35 -1.07 -16.33
N VAL A 172 6.27 -0.51 -15.12
CA VAL A 172 6.19 -1.28 -13.87
C VAL A 172 4.90 -2.10 -13.81
N LYS A 173 3.77 -1.52 -14.23
CA LYS A 173 2.48 -2.23 -14.34
C LYS A 173 2.58 -3.40 -15.31
N ALA A 174 3.13 -3.18 -16.50
CA ALA A 174 3.31 -4.21 -17.51
C ALA A 174 4.23 -5.34 -17.03
N TRP A 175 5.27 -5.01 -16.25
CA TRP A 175 6.15 -6.02 -15.66
C TRP A 175 5.39 -6.94 -14.69
N TYR A 176 4.55 -6.40 -13.80
CA TYR A 176 3.74 -7.23 -12.90
C TYR A 176 2.64 -8.03 -13.63
N GLU A 177 2.12 -7.52 -14.75
CA GLU A 177 1.14 -8.25 -15.56
C GLU A 177 1.70 -9.54 -16.16
N VAL A 178 2.97 -9.54 -16.54
CA VAL A 178 3.65 -10.74 -17.08
C VAL A 178 4.34 -11.59 -16.00
N ASN A 179 4.46 -11.06 -14.78
CA ASN A 179 5.00 -11.74 -13.59
C ASN A 179 3.99 -11.76 -12.43
N PRO A 180 2.80 -12.37 -12.60
CA PRO A 180 1.71 -12.20 -11.65
C PRO A 180 1.90 -12.96 -10.33
N GLU A 181 2.87 -13.88 -10.25
CA GLU A 181 3.23 -14.56 -9.00
C GLU A 181 4.18 -13.73 -8.12
N GLU A 182 4.72 -12.63 -8.64
CA GLU A 182 5.71 -11.83 -7.93
C GLU A 182 5.07 -10.91 -6.89
N GLU A 183 5.40 -11.18 -5.63
CA GLU A 183 4.91 -10.42 -4.48
C GLU A 183 5.89 -9.38 -3.96
N GLU A 184 7.15 -9.43 -4.40
CA GLU A 184 8.18 -8.50 -3.96
C GLU A 184 8.01 -7.12 -4.61
N ARG A 185 8.42 -6.06 -3.90
CA ARG A 185 8.38 -4.68 -4.39
C ARG A 185 9.65 -4.36 -5.18
N PRO A 186 9.61 -3.43 -6.15
CA PRO A 186 10.82 -2.86 -6.69
C PRO A 186 11.61 -2.08 -5.63
N ILE A 187 12.91 -1.94 -5.88
CA ILE A 187 13.87 -1.22 -5.05
C ILE A 187 14.39 -0.02 -5.82
N PHE A 188 14.71 1.09 -5.15
CA PHE A 188 15.28 2.26 -5.82
C PHE A 188 16.76 2.05 -6.15
N VAL A 189 17.19 2.55 -7.30
CA VAL A 189 18.61 2.83 -7.55
C VAL A 189 18.90 4.23 -7.03
N PHE A 190 19.72 4.31 -5.99
CA PHE A 190 20.14 5.58 -5.41
C PHE A 190 21.35 6.18 -6.15
N PRO A 191 21.53 7.51 -6.16
CA PRO A 191 20.68 8.50 -5.50
C PRO A 191 19.35 8.77 -6.24
N VAL A 192 18.33 9.17 -5.49
CA VAL A 192 17.04 9.64 -6.04
C VAL A 192 16.74 11.04 -5.54
N ASN A 193 16.09 11.85 -6.37
CA ASN A 193 15.67 13.19 -5.96
C ASN A 193 14.18 13.18 -5.59
N ILE A 194 13.86 13.86 -4.50
CA ILE A 194 12.50 14.08 -4.01
C ILE A 194 12.20 15.57 -3.93
N LEU A 195 10.92 15.92 -3.93
CA LEU A 195 10.41 17.26 -3.79
C LEU A 195 9.63 17.35 -2.48
N ILE A 196 10.12 18.13 -1.51
CA ILE A 196 9.43 18.45 -0.25
C ILE A 196 9.12 19.94 -0.27
N GLU A 197 7.85 20.34 -0.14
CA GLU A 197 7.46 21.77 -0.14
C GLU A 197 8.09 22.56 -1.31
N GLU A 198 8.07 22.00 -2.51
CA GLU A 198 8.67 22.56 -3.74
C GLU A 198 10.21 22.66 -3.75
N ILE A 199 10.89 22.06 -2.76
CA ILE A 199 12.35 22.04 -2.68
C ILE A 199 12.87 20.64 -3.01
N GLU A 200 13.76 20.60 -4.01
CA GLU A 200 14.40 19.37 -4.45
C GLU A 200 15.52 18.98 -3.47
N MET A 201 15.53 17.70 -3.08
CA MET A 201 16.51 17.11 -2.18
C MET A 201 16.97 15.77 -2.74
N THR A 202 18.27 15.50 -2.64
CA THR A 202 18.86 14.21 -3.02
C THR A 202 18.88 13.27 -1.83
N ILE A 203 18.37 12.06 -2.04
CA ILE A 203 18.42 10.93 -1.14
C ILE A 203 19.46 9.94 -1.67
N ASN A 204 20.47 9.65 -0.87
CA ASN A 204 21.66 8.91 -1.29
C ASN A 204 21.57 7.40 -1.07
N ASP A 205 20.68 6.95 -0.19
CA ASP A 205 20.50 5.54 0.14
C ASP A 205 19.10 5.24 0.75
N GLU A 206 18.85 3.94 1.00
CA GLU A 206 17.58 3.45 1.57
C GLU A 206 17.37 3.93 3.01
N ASP A 207 18.42 4.18 3.78
CA ASP A 207 18.32 4.63 5.17
C ASP A 207 17.87 6.10 5.21
N GLU A 208 18.46 6.97 4.38
CA GLU A 208 17.99 8.35 4.17
C GLU A 208 16.53 8.37 3.66
N PHE A 209 16.20 7.52 2.68
CA PHE A 209 14.82 7.41 2.18
C PHE A 209 13.83 7.05 3.28
N LYS A 210 14.20 6.07 4.11
CA LYS A 210 13.41 5.62 5.24
C LYS A 210 13.26 6.72 6.29
N ALA A 211 14.30 7.51 6.56
CA ALA A 211 14.23 8.62 7.50
C ALA A 211 13.27 9.71 7.05
N VAL A 212 13.35 10.13 5.78
CA VAL A 212 12.40 11.09 5.22
C VAL A 212 10.98 10.53 5.23
N ALA A 213 10.81 9.25 4.89
CA ALA A 213 9.54 8.56 5.00
C ALA A 213 9.01 8.57 6.45
N GLU A 214 9.76 8.11 7.44
CA GLU A 214 9.29 8.08 8.84
C GLU A 214 9.04 9.47 9.40
N GLY A 215 9.86 10.47 9.05
CA GLY A 215 9.68 11.86 9.47
C GLY A 215 8.32 12.41 9.06
N CYS A 216 7.81 12.00 7.91
CA CYS A 216 6.47 12.35 7.46
C CYS A 216 5.32 11.66 8.21
N LYS A 217 5.57 10.59 8.98
CA LYS A 217 4.55 9.95 9.84
C LYS A 217 4.44 10.64 11.20
N ASN A 218 5.52 11.26 11.65
CA ASN A 218 5.75 11.60 13.06
C ASN A 218 5.72 13.12 13.30
N SER A 219 4.61 13.78 12.97
CA SER A 219 4.37 15.18 13.38
C SER A 219 4.03 15.34 14.89
N LYS A 220 4.09 14.23 15.65
CA LYS A 220 3.98 14.18 17.11
C LYS A 220 5.26 13.56 17.65
N GLY A 221 6.13 14.39 18.23
CA GLY A 221 7.27 13.90 19.01
C GLY A 221 6.84 12.88 20.06
N ARG A 222 7.77 12.00 20.46
CA ARG A 222 7.54 10.89 21.42
C ARG A 222 6.83 11.30 22.72
N ASP A 223 6.86 12.59 23.06
CA ASP A 223 6.33 13.12 24.33
C ASP A 223 5.06 13.96 24.19
N GLY A 224 4.44 14.01 23.00
CA GLY A 224 3.27 14.86 22.74
C GLY A 224 3.55 16.37 22.83
N LYS A 225 4.82 16.75 23.02
CA LYS A 225 5.33 18.11 22.89
C LYS A 225 5.79 18.34 21.45
N ARG A 226 5.74 19.61 21.01
CA ARG A 226 6.30 20.11 19.74
C ARG A 226 7.82 19.92 19.75
N GLY A 227 8.31 18.69 19.63
CA GLY A 227 9.71 18.41 19.36
C GLY A 227 10.00 18.74 17.90
N ASP A 228 11.17 19.31 17.65
CA ASP A 228 11.72 19.37 16.29
C ASP A 228 11.87 17.92 15.78
N CYS A 229 11.52 17.67 14.52
CA CYS A 229 11.56 16.30 13.97
C CYS A 229 12.97 15.84 13.59
N PHE A 230 13.96 16.71 13.77
CA PHE A 230 15.38 16.44 13.55
C PHE A 230 16.22 17.04 14.67
N GLU A 231 17.46 16.56 14.80
CA GLU A 231 18.48 17.07 15.72
C GLU A 231 19.71 17.51 14.91
N GLU A 232 20.49 18.49 15.38
CA GLU A 232 21.76 18.83 14.74
C GLU A 232 22.86 17.82 15.09
N VAL A 233 23.63 17.39 14.08
CA VAL A 233 24.83 16.59 14.33
C VAL A 233 26.00 17.52 14.59
N TYR A 234 26.66 17.30 15.73
CA TYR A 234 27.89 18.01 16.06
C TYR A 234 29.09 17.44 15.25
N PRO A 235 30.06 18.29 14.85
CA PRO A 235 30.06 19.73 15.03
C PRO A 235 29.23 20.48 13.97
N PHE A 236 28.62 21.59 14.37
CA PHE A 236 28.00 22.55 13.44
C PHE A 236 28.39 23.98 13.78
N THR A 237 28.27 24.89 12.81
CA THR A 237 28.64 26.29 12.98
C THR A 237 27.43 27.22 12.82
N LEU A 238 27.35 28.23 13.68
CA LEU A 238 26.39 29.32 13.59
C LEU A 238 27.11 30.62 13.21
N THR A 239 26.55 31.35 12.26
CA THR A 239 26.86 32.77 12.03
C THR A 239 25.97 33.61 12.93
N MET A 240 26.56 34.33 13.88
CA MET A 240 25.85 35.21 14.82
C MET A 240 25.45 36.54 14.13
N PRO A 241 24.51 37.32 14.70
CA PRO A 241 24.09 38.61 14.13
C PRO A 241 25.22 39.65 13.91
N ASP A 242 26.34 39.52 14.62
CA ASP A 242 27.55 40.34 14.41
C ASP A 242 28.47 39.79 13.30
N SER A 243 28.01 38.78 12.56
CA SER A 243 28.74 38.03 11.53
C SER A 243 29.92 37.17 12.06
N THR A 244 30.04 36.99 13.37
CA THR A 244 31.01 36.05 13.93
C THR A 244 30.55 34.60 13.78
N HIS A 245 31.50 33.66 13.77
CA HIS A 245 31.21 32.24 13.63
C HIS A 245 31.48 31.53 14.95
N VAL A 246 30.49 30.77 15.43
CA VAL A 246 30.60 29.93 16.62
C VAL A 246 30.43 28.49 16.18
N THR A 247 31.49 27.69 16.32
CA THR A 247 31.43 26.24 16.12
C THR A 247 31.09 25.58 17.44
N LEU A 248 30.05 24.74 17.43
CA LEU A 248 29.65 23.92 18.56
C LEU A 248 30.14 22.50 18.28
N GLU A 249 30.96 21.94 19.18
CA GLU A 249 31.50 20.58 19.12
C GLU A 249 30.67 19.60 19.94
N SER A 250 29.88 20.11 20.89
CA SER A 250 29.01 19.33 21.77
C SER A 250 27.84 20.16 22.31
N ASP A 251 26.91 19.51 23.01
CA ASP A 251 25.78 20.19 23.65
C ASP A 251 26.20 21.22 24.71
N ASP A 252 27.33 20.98 25.39
CA ASP A 252 27.88 21.91 26.38
C ASP A 252 28.28 23.26 25.74
N ASP A 253 28.63 23.27 24.45
CA ASP A 253 29.02 24.49 23.72
C ASP A 253 27.83 25.43 23.43
N ARG A 254 26.59 24.98 23.66
CA ARG A 254 25.41 25.87 23.65
C ARG A 254 25.56 27.00 24.69
N ALA A 255 26.36 26.79 25.74
CA ALA A 255 26.71 27.84 26.70
C ALA A 255 27.47 29.02 26.05
N VAL A 256 28.25 28.78 24.99
CA VAL A 256 28.97 29.82 24.24
C VAL A 256 28.00 30.74 23.50
N VAL A 257 27.00 30.16 22.84
CA VAL A 257 25.93 30.91 22.15
C VAL A 257 25.11 31.74 23.14
N LYS A 258 24.80 31.17 24.32
CA LYS A 258 24.12 31.90 25.38
C LYS A 258 24.95 33.07 25.90
N ALA A 259 26.24 32.85 26.17
CA ALA A 259 27.14 33.91 26.63
C ALA A 259 27.26 35.06 25.61
N TRP A 260 27.24 34.75 24.31
CA TRP A 260 27.20 35.76 23.25
C TRP A 260 25.93 36.63 23.35
N HIS A 261 24.75 36.03 23.55
CA HIS A 261 23.50 36.79 23.73
C HIS A 261 23.46 37.61 25.02
N ASP A 262 24.01 37.09 26.11
CA ASP A 262 24.13 37.82 27.38
C ASP A 262 25.05 39.05 27.25
N ALA A 263 26.08 38.96 26.40
CA ALA A 263 26.98 40.09 26.11
C ALA A 263 26.33 41.14 25.22
N TYR A 264 25.42 40.76 24.30
CA TYR A 264 24.75 41.65 23.34
C TYR A 264 23.22 41.63 23.48
N PRO A 265 22.65 42.18 24.58
CA PRO A 265 21.22 42.05 24.90
C PRO A 265 20.27 42.73 23.89
N GLU A 266 20.77 43.65 23.06
CA GLU A 266 19.99 44.28 21.99
C GLU A 266 19.87 43.36 20.74
N ALA A 267 20.73 42.35 20.60
CA ALA A 267 20.69 41.39 19.51
C ALA A 267 19.63 40.30 19.79
N LYS A 268 18.40 40.56 19.31
CA LYS A 268 17.24 39.66 19.47
C LYS A 268 17.19 38.52 18.45
N GLU A 269 17.98 38.62 17.39
CA GLU A 269 18.04 37.63 16.31
C GLU A 269 18.90 36.44 16.70
N LYS A 270 18.51 35.22 16.30
CA LYS A 270 19.28 34.01 16.54
C LYS A 270 20.43 33.90 15.53
N GLY A 271 21.45 33.11 15.88
CA GLY A 271 22.47 32.67 14.92
C GLY A 271 21.83 31.84 13.79
N VAL A 272 22.41 31.95 12.60
CA VAL A 272 22.00 31.22 11.39
C VAL A 272 22.97 30.09 11.12
N TYR A 273 22.50 28.90 10.74
CA TYR A 273 23.38 27.77 10.43
C TYR A 273 24.27 28.05 9.22
N VAL A 274 25.52 27.62 9.32
CA VAL A 274 26.44 27.52 8.19
C VAL A 274 26.23 26.18 7.50
N PHE A 275 26.01 26.20 6.18
CA PHE A 275 25.83 25.00 5.36
C PHE A 275 27.09 24.67 4.54
N PRO A 276 27.34 23.39 4.19
CA PRO A 276 26.50 22.24 4.53
C PRO A 276 26.66 21.81 5.99
N MET A 277 25.59 21.25 6.57
CA MET A 277 25.60 20.66 7.91
C MET A 277 24.91 19.31 7.90
N ASN A 278 25.11 18.52 8.96
CA ASN A 278 24.42 17.24 9.11
C ASN A 278 23.32 17.36 10.19
N ILE A 279 22.20 16.68 9.96
CA ILE A 279 21.10 16.54 10.91
C ILE A 279 20.78 15.07 11.14
N LEU A 280 20.25 14.70 12.30
CA LEU A 280 19.64 13.41 12.56
C LEU A 280 18.13 13.52 12.34
N LEU A 281 17.62 12.92 11.27
CA LEU A 281 16.19 12.79 11.00
C LEU A 281 15.76 11.36 11.36
N ASP A 282 14.89 11.21 12.37
CA ASP A 282 14.45 9.91 12.89
C ASP A 282 15.63 8.92 13.20
N GLY A 283 16.77 9.48 13.62
CA GLY A 283 17.97 8.73 14.00
C GLY A 283 18.92 8.38 12.84
N ILE A 284 18.64 8.86 11.62
CA ILE A 284 19.53 8.73 10.46
C ILE A 284 20.18 10.09 10.17
N GLU A 285 21.49 10.09 9.98
CA GLU A 285 22.26 11.27 9.64
C GLU A 285 22.04 11.64 8.17
N MET A 286 21.66 12.90 7.92
CA MET A 286 21.43 13.46 6.60
C MET A 286 22.23 14.74 6.41
N LYS A 287 22.82 14.91 5.23
CA LYS A 287 23.53 16.13 4.87
C LYS A 287 22.59 17.16 4.25
N ILE A 288 22.55 18.35 4.84
CA ILE A 288 21.75 19.49 4.40
C ILE A 288 22.66 20.52 3.75
N SER A 289 22.35 20.90 2.52
CA SER A 289 23.23 21.74 1.71
C SER A 289 22.91 23.23 1.78
N ASN A 290 21.71 23.61 2.24
CA ASN A 290 21.28 25.00 2.34
C ASN A 290 20.08 25.19 3.30
N GLU A 291 19.80 26.45 3.64
CA GLU A 291 18.69 26.82 4.52
C GLU A 291 17.31 26.40 4.00
N ARG A 292 17.13 26.37 2.67
CA ARG A 292 15.85 26.00 2.07
C ARG A 292 15.56 24.51 2.32
N GLU A 293 16.54 23.63 2.09
CA GLU A 293 16.41 22.20 2.42
C GLU A 293 16.08 21.98 3.90
N LEU A 294 16.77 22.67 4.82
CA LEU A 294 16.49 22.57 6.25
C LEU A 294 15.05 23.01 6.58
N LYS A 295 14.59 24.11 5.97
CA LYS A 295 13.25 24.64 6.16
C LYS A 295 12.19 23.71 5.58
N ALA A 296 12.43 23.11 4.41
CA ALA A 296 11.54 22.13 3.78
C ALA A 296 11.33 20.91 4.67
N ILE A 297 12.40 20.37 5.27
CA ILE A 297 12.31 19.28 6.26
C ILE A 297 11.46 19.72 7.45
N ALA A 298 11.76 20.90 8.00
CA ALA A 298 11.02 21.44 9.15
C ALA A 298 9.52 21.68 8.86
N GLU A 299 9.16 22.06 7.63
CA GLU A 299 7.79 22.29 7.17
C GLU A 299 7.06 20.98 6.81
N GLY A 300 7.71 20.06 6.10
CA GLY A 300 7.17 18.73 5.81
C GLY A 300 6.79 17.97 7.08
N CYS A 301 7.60 18.10 8.15
CA CYS A 301 7.26 17.56 9.47
C CYS A 301 6.04 18.20 10.13
N LYS A 302 5.74 19.47 9.83
CA LYS A 302 4.55 20.17 10.36
C LYS A 302 3.30 19.81 9.58
N ASN A 303 3.41 19.56 8.28
CA ASN A 303 2.28 19.33 7.36
C ASN A 303 1.82 17.87 7.30
N GLY A 304 2.60 16.90 7.81
CA GLY A 304 2.12 15.53 8.10
C GLY A 304 1.12 15.44 9.27
N LYS A 305 0.23 16.44 9.46
CA LYS A 305 -0.61 16.65 10.65
C LYS A 305 -2.09 16.30 10.52
N ASP A 306 -2.52 15.75 9.39
CA ASP A 306 -3.95 15.45 9.17
C ASP A 306 -4.26 13.95 9.20
#